data_AF-A0A2E6CGI1-F1
#
_entry.id   AF-A0A2E6CGI1-F1
#
_cell.length_a   1.000
_cell.length_b   1.000
_cell.length_c   1.000
_cell.angle_alpha   90.00
_cell.angle_beta   90.00
_cell.angle_gamma   90.00
#
_symmetry.space_group_name_H-M   'P 1'
#
loop_
_entity.id
_entity.type
_entity.pdbx_description
1 polymer ?
#
loop_
_entity_poly.entity_id
_entity_poly.type
_entity_poly.pdbx_seq_one_letter_code
_entity_poly.pdbx_strand_id
1 'polypeptide(L)'
;MVERTKSWDAHRRVRAWYGGREPAEAEVIEVAEVAEGGGKVLYDSIEVSGDFADIFRNLYDEMDSLKRTPSDFRTWNSEDGFMTFFQVLLDYGPLDMRGRVSMLQRIGQFKFRSTDGPDEKKEKIADVFSDVDGEDDYSAVVRIQAKRLIEIWAPNADSLLDYIVNKPAHVGRVLADRLSPSNEKGFRVIGHAFDGVRSTQLQGLADSKTVAYEREGDIHLVTDVRETLTGWDQDSMATGGIERFTLLDALLLHELVELWLVDNEPNIDPLEAHIIASTFERYLKSSLLSVAVEDFFLNWPQPSEEEVAERHRAEMEDQLAAWSASFDDDEVPDGLDEDIDDLPLDNAAPALKKAKSKKSGEKRKDKGKLQEGKVYQTKDGRSYRIVDGHKVAVKKKNST
;
A
#
# COMPACT_ATOMS: atom_id res chain seq x y z
N MET A 1 34.22 5.23 -19.76
CA MET A 1 33.72 6.43 -19.07
C MET A 1 33.00 7.32 -20.08
N VAL A 2 31.71 7.06 -20.34
CA VAL A 2 30.64 8.05 -20.52
C VAL A 2 29.35 7.22 -20.40
N GLU A 3 28.95 6.94 -19.17
CA GLU A 3 27.55 6.64 -18.84
C GLU A 3 27.13 7.77 -17.92
N ARG A 4 26.50 8.78 -18.51
CA ARG A 4 25.80 9.82 -17.78
C ARG A 4 24.50 10.09 -18.50
N THR A 5 23.47 10.11 -17.66
CA THR A 5 22.13 10.69 -17.85
C THR A 5 21.25 9.98 -18.87
N LYS A 6 20.64 8.85 -18.43
CA LYS A 6 19.21 8.69 -18.68
C LYS A 6 18.53 9.98 -18.20
N SER A 7 17.78 10.59 -19.10
CA SER A 7 17.22 11.93 -18.98
C SER A 7 16.42 12.11 -17.68
N TRP A 8 16.79 13.12 -16.90
CA TRP A 8 16.02 13.57 -15.74
C TRP A 8 14.65 14.16 -16.11
N ASP A 9 14.37 14.40 -17.41
CA ASP A 9 13.07 14.89 -17.87
C ASP A 9 11.99 13.80 -17.93
N ALA A 10 12.34 12.50 -17.95
CA ALA A 10 11.35 11.43 -17.99
C ALA A 10 10.66 11.21 -16.63
N HIS A 11 11.41 11.38 -15.54
CA HIS A 11 10.91 11.24 -14.15
C HIS A 11 10.05 12.43 -13.70
N ARG A 12 9.95 13.48 -14.52
CA ARG A 12 9.05 14.62 -14.27
C ARG A 12 7.61 14.36 -14.71
N ARG A 13 7.32 13.27 -15.43
CA ARG A 13 5.99 13.07 -16.03
C ARG A 13 5.00 12.36 -15.12
N VAL A 14 5.48 11.54 -14.18
CA VAL A 14 4.60 10.76 -13.31
C VAL A 14 5.14 10.75 -11.90
N ARG A 15 4.29 11.10 -10.93
CA ARG A 15 4.59 11.06 -9.49
C ARG A 15 3.57 10.18 -8.82
N ALA A 16 4.00 9.00 -8.40
CA ALA A 16 3.10 8.05 -7.77
C ALA A 16 3.04 8.26 -6.26
N TRP A 17 1.86 8.09 -5.68
CA TRP A 17 1.78 7.55 -4.33
C TRP A 17 2.25 6.10 -4.37
N TYR A 18 3.11 5.74 -3.42
CA TYR A 18 3.61 4.37 -3.30
C TYR A 18 3.74 3.97 -1.84
N GLY A 19 3.28 2.75 -1.53
CA GLY A 19 3.54 2.10 -0.24
C GLY A 19 4.88 1.37 -0.22
N GLY A 20 5.56 1.28 -1.37
CA GLY A 20 6.85 0.63 -1.55
C GLY A 20 8.03 1.52 -1.12
N ARG A 21 9.25 1.11 -1.50
CA ARG A 21 10.44 1.95 -1.31
C ARG A 21 10.72 2.88 -2.49
N GLU A 22 10.32 2.44 -3.68
CA GLU A 22 10.57 3.13 -4.92
C GLU A 22 9.24 3.26 -5.68
N PRO A 23 8.98 4.40 -6.34
CA PRO A 23 7.80 4.58 -7.16
C PRO A 23 7.85 3.65 -8.39
N ALA A 24 6.69 3.35 -8.97
CA ALA A 24 6.64 2.73 -10.28
C ALA A 24 7.35 3.62 -11.32
N GLU A 25 8.14 3.00 -12.20
CA GLU A 25 8.68 3.72 -13.36
C GLU A 25 7.55 4.15 -14.29
N ALA A 26 7.69 5.30 -14.97
CA ALA A 26 6.65 5.80 -15.87
C ALA A 26 6.28 4.78 -16.96
N GLU A 27 7.24 3.98 -17.42
CA GLU A 27 7.05 2.92 -18.41
C GLU A 27 6.10 1.82 -17.90
N VAL A 28 6.14 1.51 -16.60
CA VAL A 28 5.21 0.55 -15.95
C VAL A 28 3.79 1.09 -15.98
N ILE A 29 3.62 2.36 -15.64
CA ILE A 29 2.31 3.03 -15.62
C ILE A 29 1.75 3.13 -17.04
N GLU A 30 2.57 3.51 -18.02
CA GLU A 30 2.18 3.57 -19.43
C GLU A 30 1.72 2.21 -19.97
N VAL A 31 2.41 1.11 -19.63
CA VAL A 31 2.00 -0.24 -20.04
C VAL A 31 0.63 -0.61 -19.47
N ALA A 32 0.36 -0.29 -18.21
CA ALA A 32 -0.92 -0.57 -17.57
C ALA A 32 -2.08 0.24 -18.19
N GLU A 33 -1.89 1.55 -18.36
CA GLU A 33 -2.91 2.43 -18.97
C GLU A 33 -3.24 2.04 -20.42
N VAL A 34 -2.21 1.72 -21.22
CA VAL A 34 -2.39 1.30 -22.61
C VAL A 34 -3.14 -0.03 -22.69
N ALA A 35 -2.86 -0.95 -21.77
CA ALA A 35 -3.54 -2.24 -21.71
C ALA A 35 -5.02 -2.10 -21.35
N GLU A 36 -5.37 -1.13 -20.50
CA GLU A 36 -6.77 -0.85 -20.14
C GLU A 36 -7.55 -0.17 -21.28
N GLY A 37 -6.85 0.61 -22.12
CA GLY A 37 -7.49 1.46 -23.13
C GLY A 37 -7.92 2.83 -22.61
N GLY A 38 -7.37 3.25 -21.45
CA GLY A 38 -7.63 4.52 -20.80
C GLY A 38 -8.61 4.44 -19.62
N GLY A 39 -8.46 5.35 -18.67
CA GLY A 39 -9.29 5.42 -17.47
C GLY A 39 -10.58 6.24 -17.65
N LYS A 40 -11.46 6.16 -16.64
CA LYS A 40 -12.72 6.92 -16.56
C LYS A 40 -12.50 8.21 -15.78
N VAL A 41 -12.95 9.36 -16.30
CA VAL A 41 -12.98 10.60 -15.51
C VAL A 41 -14.00 10.46 -14.37
N LEU A 42 -13.50 10.43 -13.14
CA LEU A 42 -14.26 10.38 -11.90
C LEU A 42 -14.58 11.79 -11.37
N TYR A 43 -13.74 12.77 -11.69
CA TYR A 43 -13.96 14.17 -11.33
C TYR A 43 -13.32 15.09 -12.35
N ASP A 44 -13.98 16.20 -12.67
CA ASP A 44 -13.40 17.33 -13.41
C ASP A 44 -13.57 18.60 -12.56
N SER A 45 -12.45 19.24 -12.20
CA SER A 45 -12.49 20.41 -11.31
C SER A 45 -13.00 21.69 -11.98
N ILE A 46 -12.94 21.76 -13.31
CA ILE A 46 -13.40 22.93 -14.08
C ILE A 46 -14.92 22.85 -14.23
N GLU A 47 -15.43 21.67 -14.56
CA GLU A 47 -16.87 21.44 -14.69
C GLU A 47 -17.56 21.21 -13.34
N VAL A 48 -16.79 20.87 -12.30
CA VAL A 48 -17.28 20.45 -10.97
C VAL A 48 -18.27 19.29 -11.12
N SER A 49 -17.89 18.32 -11.94
CA SER A 49 -18.73 17.20 -12.37
C SER A 49 -18.02 15.86 -12.14
N GLY A 50 -18.78 14.75 -12.25
CA GLY A 50 -18.27 13.39 -12.07
C GLY A 50 -18.70 12.70 -10.78
N ASP A 51 -18.44 11.40 -10.69
CA ASP A 51 -18.81 10.53 -9.56
C ASP A 51 -18.18 10.96 -8.23
N PHE A 52 -17.04 11.67 -8.27
CA PHE A 52 -16.31 12.15 -7.09
C PHE A 52 -16.62 13.63 -6.76
N ALA A 53 -17.54 14.28 -7.46
CA ALA A 53 -17.83 15.71 -7.24
C ALA A 53 -18.26 16.03 -5.80
N ASP A 54 -19.04 15.17 -5.16
CA ASP A 54 -19.44 15.34 -3.76
C ASP A 54 -18.27 15.13 -2.79
N ILE A 55 -17.34 14.21 -3.11
CA ILE A 55 -16.11 13.99 -2.33
C ILE A 55 -15.26 15.26 -2.35
N PHE A 56 -14.99 15.82 -3.53
CA PHE A 56 -14.18 17.04 -3.67
C PHE A 56 -14.84 18.28 -3.05
N ARG A 57 -16.18 18.36 -3.07
CA ARG A 57 -16.89 19.41 -2.33
C ARG A 57 -16.66 19.28 -0.82
N ASN A 58 -16.77 18.07 -0.28
CA ASN A 58 -16.52 17.83 1.14
C ASN A 58 -15.05 18.12 1.50
N LEU A 59 -14.09 17.70 0.66
CA LEU A 59 -12.68 18.03 0.86
C LEU A 59 -12.44 19.54 0.90
N TYR A 60 -13.07 20.30 0.01
CA TYR A 60 -13.00 21.76 0.02
C TYR A 60 -13.54 22.33 1.33
N ASP A 61 -14.73 21.88 1.77
CA ASP A 61 -15.36 22.36 3.01
C ASP A 61 -14.50 22.03 4.24
N GLU A 62 -13.89 20.84 4.30
CA GLU A 62 -12.98 20.45 5.39
C GLU A 62 -11.68 21.27 5.35
N MET A 63 -11.11 21.55 4.17
CA MET A 63 -9.92 22.42 4.07
C MET A 63 -10.22 23.88 4.44
N ASP A 64 -11.39 24.40 4.07
CA ASP A 64 -11.85 25.72 4.50
C ASP A 64 -12.18 25.76 6.00
N SER A 65 -12.65 24.65 6.58
CA SER A 65 -12.79 24.50 8.03
C SER A 65 -11.41 24.48 8.72
N LEU A 66 -10.44 23.71 8.22
CA LEU A 66 -9.07 23.63 8.75
C LEU A 66 -8.38 25.01 8.75
N LYS A 67 -8.65 25.82 7.72
CA LYS A 67 -8.21 27.22 7.62
C LYS A 67 -8.74 28.11 8.76
N ARG A 68 -9.95 27.84 9.26
CA ARG A 68 -10.65 28.69 10.25
C ARG A 68 -10.48 28.18 11.67
N THR A 69 -10.60 26.87 11.88
CA THR A 69 -10.62 26.24 13.21
C THR A 69 -9.76 24.97 13.25
N PRO A 70 -8.43 25.09 13.08
CA PRO A 70 -7.53 23.93 13.04
C PRO A 70 -7.55 23.08 14.33
N SER A 71 -7.88 23.68 15.47
CA SER A 71 -8.03 22.97 16.75
C SER A 71 -9.18 21.96 16.77
N ASP A 72 -10.17 22.11 15.89
CA ASP A 72 -11.34 21.21 15.85
C ASP A 72 -11.04 19.89 15.15
N PHE A 73 -9.92 19.81 14.45
CA PHE A 73 -9.44 18.61 13.75
C PHE A 73 -8.63 17.74 14.71
N ARG A 74 -7.59 18.35 15.32
CA ARG A 74 -6.69 17.72 16.28
C ARG A 74 -5.82 18.79 16.95
N THR A 75 -5.22 18.47 18.10
CA THR A 75 -4.09 19.23 18.64
C THR A 75 -2.92 19.20 17.65
N TRP A 76 -2.76 20.27 16.88
CA TRP A 76 -1.70 20.41 15.88
C TRP A 76 -0.55 21.23 16.46
N ASN A 77 0.37 20.56 17.17
CA ASN A 77 1.58 21.20 17.67
C ASN A 77 2.79 20.87 16.79
N SER A 78 3.85 21.67 16.94
CA SER A 78 5.08 21.50 16.15
C SER A 78 5.78 20.17 16.45
N GLU A 79 5.78 19.69 17.70
CA GLU A 79 6.40 18.39 18.06
C GLU A 79 5.77 17.26 17.25
N ASP A 80 4.44 17.16 17.21
CA ASP A 80 3.70 16.15 16.45
C ASP A 80 3.98 16.23 14.93
N GLY A 81 4.30 17.42 14.43
CA GLY A 81 4.65 17.60 13.01
C GLY A 81 6.01 17.16 12.64
N PHE A 82 7.00 17.52 13.44
CA PHE A 82 8.33 16.99 13.27
C PHE A 82 8.37 15.49 13.51
N MET A 83 7.58 14.95 14.44
CA MET A 83 7.41 13.51 14.62
C MET A 83 6.93 12.84 13.34
N THR A 84 5.84 13.34 12.77
CA THR A 84 5.21 12.78 11.56
C THR A 84 6.18 12.89 10.38
N PHE A 85 6.74 14.08 10.15
CA PHE A 85 7.73 14.31 9.11
C PHE A 85 8.94 13.40 9.25
N PHE A 86 9.48 13.27 10.46
CA PHE A 86 10.66 12.45 10.70
C PHE A 86 10.38 10.97 10.44
N GLN A 87 9.21 10.47 10.84
CA GLN A 87 8.81 9.10 10.53
C GLN A 87 8.68 8.88 9.02
N VAL A 88 8.07 9.80 8.29
CA VAL A 88 7.98 9.75 6.81
C VAL A 88 9.38 9.78 6.18
N LEU A 89 10.29 10.62 6.69
CA LEU A 89 11.67 10.67 6.24
C LEU A 89 12.40 9.34 6.47
N LEU A 90 12.12 8.63 7.56
CA LEU A 90 12.71 7.32 7.83
C LEU A 90 12.15 6.23 6.91
N ASP A 91 10.86 6.31 6.56
CA ASP A 91 10.17 5.30 5.78
C ASP A 91 10.47 5.41 4.28
N TYR A 92 10.51 6.63 3.74
CA TYR A 92 10.68 6.88 2.30
C TYR A 92 12.02 7.52 1.93
N GLY A 93 12.65 8.25 2.86
CA GLY A 93 13.88 8.96 2.60
C GLY A 93 15.10 8.04 2.41
N PRO A 94 16.26 8.61 2.03
CA PRO A 94 17.48 7.85 1.86
C PRO A 94 17.87 7.06 3.12
N LEU A 95 18.43 5.86 2.93
CA LEU A 95 18.85 5.01 4.04
C LEU A 95 20.14 5.51 4.71
N ASP A 96 20.99 6.20 3.96
CA ASP A 96 22.26 6.69 4.45
C ASP A 96 22.15 8.12 5.01
N MET A 97 22.96 8.40 6.03
CA MET A 97 22.98 9.71 6.70
C MET A 97 23.27 10.86 5.73
N ARG A 98 24.15 10.65 4.74
CA ARG A 98 24.51 11.71 3.79
C ARG A 98 23.32 12.06 2.89
N GLY A 99 22.59 11.06 2.40
CA GLY A 99 21.34 11.25 1.67
C GLY A 99 20.29 12.01 2.49
N ARG A 100 20.06 11.61 3.74
CA ARG A 100 19.11 12.29 4.64
C ARG A 100 19.49 13.75 4.90
N VAL A 101 20.76 14.02 5.17
CA VAL A 101 21.25 15.39 5.38
C VAL A 101 21.10 16.22 4.11
N SER A 102 21.45 15.67 2.94
CA SER A 102 21.28 16.35 1.66
C SER A 102 19.81 16.70 1.39
N MET A 103 18.89 15.80 1.73
CA MET A 103 17.45 16.04 1.60
C MET A 103 16.98 17.13 2.56
N LEU A 104 17.34 17.03 3.85
CA LEU A 104 17.01 18.05 4.85
C LEU A 104 17.52 19.45 4.47
N GLN A 105 18.66 19.55 3.78
CA GLN A 105 19.18 20.83 3.27
C GLN A 105 18.38 21.42 2.10
N ARG A 106 17.64 20.60 1.35
CA ARG A 106 16.85 21.05 0.19
C ARG A 106 15.46 21.51 0.64
N ILE A 107 14.82 20.79 1.56
CA ILE A 107 13.48 21.12 2.08
C ILE A 107 13.48 21.95 3.37
N GLY A 108 14.66 22.33 3.87
CA GLY A 108 14.79 23.18 5.05
C GLY A 108 16.21 23.62 5.36
N GLN A 109 16.41 24.11 6.58
CA GLN A 109 17.64 24.76 7.01
C GLN A 109 18.08 24.30 8.40
N PHE A 110 19.37 24.00 8.54
CA PHE A 110 19.96 23.74 9.84
C PHE A 110 20.23 25.05 10.60
N LYS A 111 19.81 25.10 11.86
CA LYS A 111 19.91 26.23 12.79
C LYS A 111 20.89 25.92 13.94
N PHE A 112 22.18 26.04 13.64
CA PHE A 112 23.22 25.88 14.66
C PHE A 112 23.50 27.19 15.40
N ARG A 113 24.08 27.09 16.60
CA ARG A 113 24.57 28.28 17.31
C ARG A 113 25.83 28.80 16.61
N SER A 114 26.08 30.09 16.73
CA SER A 114 27.29 30.72 16.16
C SER A 114 28.58 30.18 16.77
N THR A 115 28.51 29.65 17.99
CA THR A 115 29.62 29.02 18.72
C THR A 115 29.93 27.60 18.25
N ASP A 116 29.01 26.96 17.53
CA ASP A 116 29.13 25.54 17.18
C ASP A 116 30.22 25.37 16.09
N GLY A 117 31.26 24.62 16.44
CA GLY A 117 32.33 24.26 15.51
C GLY A 117 31.88 23.25 14.43
N PRO A 118 32.66 23.04 13.36
CA PRO A 118 32.30 22.07 12.31
C PRO A 118 32.08 20.65 12.84
N ASP A 119 32.85 20.20 13.83
CA ASP A 119 32.73 18.85 14.38
C ASP A 119 31.51 18.72 15.30
N GLU A 120 31.22 19.73 16.12
CA GLU A 120 30.01 19.78 16.95
C GLU A 120 28.73 19.78 16.10
N LYS A 121 28.73 20.49 14.96
CA LYS A 121 27.60 20.45 14.01
C LYS A 121 27.39 19.05 13.44
N LYS A 122 28.46 18.35 13.09
CA LYS A 122 28.37 16.96 12.58
C LYS A 122 27.87 16.01 13.66
N GLU A 123 28.35 16.16 14.89
CA GLU A 123 27.91 15.37 16.04
C GLU A 123 26.41 15.56 16.30
N LYS A 124 25.94 16.82 16.38
CA LYS A 124 24.50 17.12 16.52
C LYS A 124 23.65 16.51 15.41
N ILE A 125 24.12 16.53 14.16
CA ILE A 125 23.42 15.88 13.05
C ILE A 125 23.42 14.35 13.21
N ALA A 126 24.55 13.76 13.56
CA ALA A 126 24.67 12.32 13.75
C ALA A 126 23.76 11.83 14.89
N ASP A 127 23.65 12.62 15.96
CA ASP A 127 22.79 12.34 17.12
C ASP A 127 21.30 12.28 16.76
N VAL A 128 20.85 12.97 15.71
CA VAL A 128 19.46 12.83 15.24
C VAL A 128 19.16 11.42 14.76
N PHE A 129 20.14 10.73 14.18
CA PHE A 129 19.95 9.42 13.55
C PHE A 129 20.63 8.28 14.32
N SER A 130 21.16 8.54 15.51
CA SER A 130 21.81 7.53 16.34
C SER A 130 20.78 6.64 17.04
N ASP A 131 21.16 5.38 17.26
CA ASP A 131 20.38 4.46 18.10
C ASP A 131 20.24 5.05 19.51
N VAL A 132 19.07 4.81 20.13
CA VAL A 132 18.80 5.25 21.49
C VAL A 132 18.96 4.06 22.43
N ASP A 133 20.01 4.10 23.25
CA ASP A 133 20.31 3.03 24.20
C ASP A 133 19.19 2.81 25.21
N GLY A 134 18.78 1.55 25.40
CA GLY A 134 17.90 1.14 26.50
C GLY A 134 16.39 1.28 26.26
N GLU A 135 15.96 1.66 25.06
CA GLU A 135 14.55 1.73 24.68
C GLU A 135 14.17 0.55 23.76
N ASP A 136 13.21 -0.27 24.19
CA ASP A 136 12.67 -1.39 23.39
C ASP A 136 11.51 -0.95 22.46
N ASP A 137 10.99 0.28 22.64
CA ASP A 137 9.85 0.81 21.88
C ASP A 137 10.31 1.75 20.75
N TYR A 138 10.07 1.32 19.50
CA TYR A 138 10.37 2.08 18.29
C TYR A 138 9.76 3.49 18.31
N SER A 139 8.53 3.64 18.83
CA SER A 139 7.85 4.93 18.85
C SER A 139 8.55 5.94 19.78
N ALA A 140 9.12 5.47 20.89
CA ALA A 140 9.89 6.28 21.82
C ALA A 140 11.23 6.72 21.22
N VAL A 141 11.91 5.82 20.48
CA VAL A 141 13.15 6.11 19.77
C VAL A 141 12.93 7.22 18.73
N VAL A 142 11.92 7.06 17.86
CA VAL A 142 11.55 8.06 16.85
C VAL A 142 11.24 9.40 17.52
N ARG A 143 10.62 9.38 18.70
CA ARG A 143 10.30 10.60 19.45
C ARG A 143 11.51 11.36 19.95
N ILE A 144 12.49 10.66 20.46
CA ILE A 144 13.74 11.27 20.91
C ILE A 144 14.51 11.85 19.72
N GLN A 145 14.58 11.11 18.62
CA GLN A 145 15.27 11.53 17.41
C GLN A 145 14.61 12.75 16.75
N ALA A 146 13.28 12.79 16.64
CA ALA A 146 12.56 13.95 16.12
C ALA A 146 12.77 15.19 17.01
N LYS A 147 12.80 15.05 18.34
CA LYS A 147 13.14 16.16 19.25
C LYS A 147 14.53 16.72 19.00
N ARG A 148 15.53 15.85 18.81
CA ARG A 148 16.88 16.28 18.42
C ARG A 148 16.87 17.03 17.09
N LEU A 149 16.07 16.58 16.12
CA LEU A 149 15.92 17.26 14.83
C LEU A 149 15.30 18.66 14.99
N ILE A 150 14.22 18.80 15.79
CA ILE A 150 13.56 20.09 16.07
C ILE A 150 14.55 21.13 16.58
N GLU A 151 15.54 20.72 17.38
CA GLU A 151 16.52 21.63 17.98
C GLU A 151 17.49 22.23 16.94
N ILE A 152 17.80 21.48 15.88
CA ILE A 152 18.87 21.84 14.94
C ILE A 152 18.41 22.08 13.51
N TRP A 153 17.16 21.81 13.17
CA TRP A 153 16.62 21.95 11.83
C TRP A 153 15.21 22.56 11.84
N ALA A 154 14.85 23.21 10.74
CA ALA A 154 13.50 23.69 10.49
C ALA A 154 13.20 23.62 8.98
N PRO A 155 11.94 23.40 8.59
CA PRO A 155 11.54 23.50 7.19
C PRO A 155 11.75 24.92 6.66
N ASN A 156 11.87 25.06 5.34
CA ASN A 156 12.01 26.38 4.71
C ASN A 156 10.80 27.25 5.06
N ALA A 157 11.04 28.47 5.55
CA ALA A 157 9.97 29.36 5.97
C ALA A 157 8.99 29.60 4.81
N ASP A 158 7.70 29.52 5.14
CA ASP A 158 6.60 29.71 4.19
C ASP A 158 6.54 28.68 3.04
N SER A 159 7.28 27.56 3.14
CA SER A 159 7.04 26.38 2.32
C SER A 159 5.79 25.62 2.77
N LEU A 160 5.26 24.75 1.90
CA LEU A 160 4.15 23.87 2.28
C LEU A 160 4.51 22.97 3.45
N LEU A 161 5.76 22.50 3.54
CA LEU A 161 6.23 21.71 4.68
C LEU A 161 6.22 22.51 5.99
N ASP A 162 6.63 23.79 5.96
CA ASP A 162 6.50 24.68 7.12
C ASP A 162 5.03 24.88 7.52
N TYR A 163 4.12 24.97 6.55
CA TYR A 163 2.69 25.04 6.85
C TYR A 163 2.17 23.76 7.49
N ILE A 164 2.54 22.59 6.96
CA ILE A 164 2.15 21.29 7.51
C ILE A 164 2.68 21.11 8.93
N VAL A 165 3.93 21.48 9.19
CA VAL A 165 4.54 21.25 10.51
C VAL A 165 4.12 22.30 11.54
N ASN A 166 4.03 23.58 11.15
CA ASN A 166 3.92 24.69 12.09
C ASN A 166 2.67 25.56 11.94
N LYS A 167 1.99 25.56 10.78
CA LYS A 167 0.92 26.53 10.46
C LYS A 167 -0.29 25.84 9.78
N PRO A 168 -1.06 24.98 10.47
CA PRO A 168 -2.15 24.21 9.86
C PRO A 168 -3.21 25.04 9.14
N ALA A 169 -3.54 26.22 9.67
CA ALA A 169 -4.49 27.12 9.02
C ALA A 169 -4.02 27.57 7.61
N HIS A 170 -2.70 27.63 7.38
CA HIS A 170 -2.15 27.93 6.07
C HIS A 170 -2.24 26.75 5.12
N VAL A 171 -2.12 25.51 5.62
CA VAL A 171 -2.38 24.29 4.81
C VAL A 171 -3.81 24.29 4.31
N GLY A 172 -4.78 24.49 5.21
CA GLY A 172 -6.19 24.57 4.84
C GLY A 172 -6.46 25.67 3.81
N ARG A 173 -5.80 26.83 3.93
CA ARG A 173 -5.90 27.89 2.91
C ARG A 173 -5.38 27.44 1.55
N VAL A 174 -4.15 26.91 1.51
CA VAL A 174 -3.49 26.50 0.26
C VAL A 174 -4.31 25.43 -0.46
N LEU A 175 -4.79 24.42 0.27
CA LEU A 175 -5.54 23.31 -0.33
C LEU A 175 -6.98 23.70 -0.67
N ALA A 176 -7.66 24.51 0.14
CA ALA A 176 -8.98 25.04 -0.22
C ALA A 176 -8.91 25.91 -1.49
N ASP A 177 -7.87 26.75 -1.62
CA ASP A 177 -7.66 27.55 -2.83
C ASP A 177 -7.38 26.65 -4.04
N ARG A 178 -6.66 25.53 -3.88
CA ARG A 178 -6.41 24.54 -4.95
C ARG A 178 -7.66 23.76 -5.38
N LEU A 179 -8.53 23.44 -4.41
CA LEU A 179 -9.80 22.73 -4.60
C LEU A 179 -10.92 23.64 -5.12
N SER A 180 -10.75 24.97 -5.04
CA SER A 180 -11.77 25.91 -5.47
C SER A 180 -12.11 25.74 -6.95
N PRO A 181 -13.41 25.71 -7.33
CA PRO A 181 -13.83 25.75 -8.74
C PRO A 181 -13.35 26.99 -9.50
N SER A 182 -12.97 28.05 -8.78
CA SER A 182 -12.43 29.27 -9.37
C SER A 182 -10.93 29.22 -9.62
N ASN A 183 -10.25 28.10 -9.31
CA ASN A 183 -8.83 27.96 -9.54
C ASN A 183 -8.54 27.86 -11.05
N GLU A 184 -7.58 28.64 -11.54
CA GLU A 184 -7.21 28.67 -12.96
C GLU A 184 -6.51 27.38 -13.42
N LYS A 185 -5.94 26.61 -12.49
CA LYS A 185 -5.27 25.33 -12.75
C LYS A 185 -6.24 24.19 -12.51
N GLY A 186 -7.07 23.88 -13.50
CA GLY A 186 -7.95 22.72 -13.44
C GLY A 186 -7.18 21.40 -13.32
N PHE A 187 -7.84 20.37 -12.81
CA PHE A 187 -7.35 19.00 -12.77
C PHE A 187 -8.52 18.03 -12.89
N ARG A 188 -8.23 16.79 -13.31
CA ARG A 188 -9.20 15.70 -13.31
C ARG A 188 -8.74 14.59 -12.40
N VAL A 189 -9.70 13.77 -11.95
CA VAL A 189 -9.41 12.47 -11.36
C VAL A 189 -9.79 11.40 -12.37
N ILE A 190 -8.84 10.54 -12.74
CA ILE A 190 -8.99 9.47 -13.70
C ILE A 190 -8.90 8.14 -12.96
N GLY A 191 -9.97 7.35 -13.01
CA GLY A 191 -10.07 6.04 -12.39
C GLY A 191 -9.69 4.92 -13.36
N HIS A 192 -8.87 4.00 -12.89
CA HIS A 192 -8.42 2.80 -13.58
C HIS A 192 -8.91 1.56 -12.83
N ALA A 193 -9.82 0.81 -13.44
CA ALA A 193 -10.36 -0.42 -12.87
C ALA A 193 -9.48 -1.63 -13.21
N PHE A 194 -8.85 -1.63 -14.38
CA PHE A 194 -7.99 -2.72 -14.85
C PHE A 194 -8.67 -4.12 -14.93
N ASP A 195 -10.01 -4.21 -14.90
CA ASP A 195 -10.78 -5.47 -14.93
C ASP A 195 -10.40 -6.42 -16.09
N GLY A 196 -9.98 -5.86 -17.22
CA GLY A 196 -9.57 -6.59 -18.43
C GLY A 196 -8.06 -6.70 -18.66
N VAL A 197 -7.23 -6.19 -17.75
CA VAL A 197 -5.78 -6.15 -17.92
C VAL A 197 -5.14 -7.38 -17.29
N ARG A 198 -4.15 -7.97 -17.97
CA ARG A 198 -3.47 -9.15 -17.45
C ARG A 198 -2.69 -8.82 -16.19
N SER A 199 -2.73 -9.72 -15.20
CA SER A 199 -2.01 -9.59 -13.92
C SER A 199 -0.52 -9.30 -14.09
N THR A 200 0.11 -9.91 -15.10
CA THR A 200 1.52 -9.70 -15.45
C THR A 200 1.86 -8.28 -15.90
N GLN A 201 0.92 -7.56 -16.50
CA GLN A 201 1.09 -6.16 -16.92
C GLN A 201 0.91 -5.18 -15.75
N LEU A 202 0.20 -5.61 -14.70
CA LEU A 202 -0.05 -4.85 -13.48
C LEU A 202 1.01 -5.09 -12.39
N GLN A 203 1.85 -6.13 -12.56
CA GLN A 203 2.82 -6.54 -11.54
C GLN A 203 3.76 -5.40 -11.12
N GLY A 204 4.19 -4.55 -12.05
CA GLY A 204 5.06 -3.42 -11.70
C GLY A 204 4.38 -2.39 -10.77
N LEU A 205 3.07 -2.16 -10.93
CA LEU A 205 2.30 -1.32 -10.00
C LEU A 205 2.15 -1.99 -8.63
N ALA A 206 2.02 -3.31 -8.60
CA ALA A 206 1.94 -4.06 -7.36
C ALA A 206 3.28 -4.10 -6.60
N ASP A 207 4.39 -4.27 -7.32
CA ASP A 207 5.74 -4.30 -6.75
C ASP A 207 6.13 -2.95 -6.12
N SER A 208 5.75 -1.84 -6.75
CA SER A 208 5.92 -0.49 -6.18
C SER A 208 4.84 -0.14 -5.14
N LYS A 209 3.79 -0.95 -5.03
CA LYS A 209 2.56 -0.64 -4.29
C LYS A 209 1.95 0.71 -4.68
N THR A 210 1.80 0.97 -5.98
CA THR A 210 1.25 2.21 -6.52
C THR A 210 -0.26 2.09 -6.73
N VAL A 211 -1.05 2.90 -6.02
CA VAL A 211 -2.52 2.98 -6.18
C VAL A 211 -3.01 4.32 -6.68
N ALA A 212 -2.17 5.36 -6.66
CA ALA A 212 -2.48 6.66 -7.22
C ALA A 212 -1.22 7.33 -7.77
N TYR A 213 -1.38 8.24 -8.72
CA TYR A 213 -0.28 9.01 -9.29
C TYR A 213 -0.75 10.29 -9.96
N GLU A 214 0.04 11.36 -9.86
CA GLU A 214 -0.08 12.56 -10.67
C GLU A 214 0.60 12.35 -12.02
N ARG A 215 -0.10 12.68 -13.10
CA ARG A 215 0.44 12.71 -14.46
C ARG A 215 -0.23 13.81 -15.28
N GLU A 216 0.60 14.64 -15.90
CA GLU A 216 0.16 15.69 -16.83
C GLU A 216 -0.91 16.65 -16.23
N GLY A 217 -0.87 16.86 -14.91
CA GLY A 217 -1.81 17.73 -14.20
C GLY A 217 -3.12 17.05 -13.78
N ASP A 218 -3.25 15.75 -14.01
CA ASP A 218 -4.38 14.93 -13.56
C ASP A 218 -3.94 13.95 -12.46
N ILE A 219 -4.89 13.56 -11.62
CA ILE A 219 -4.71 12.55 -10.58
C ILE A 219 -5.29 11.24 -11.09
N HIS A 220 -4.49 10.20 -11.16
CA HIS A 220 -4.91 8.87 -11.56
C HIS A 220 -5.05 7.97 -10.33
N LEU A 221 -6.05 7.09 -10.32
CA LEU A 221 -6.38 6.24 -9.19
C LEU A 221 -6.72 4.83 -9.66
N VAL A 222 -6.09 3.82 -9.05
CA VAL A 222 -6.53 2.42 -9.16
C VAL A 222 -7.81 2.26 -8.36
N THR A 223 -8.95 2.09 -9.03
CA THR A 223 -10.26 2.22 -8.38
C THR A 223 -10.61 1.07 -7.45
N ASP A 224 -10.01 -0.10 -7.66
CA ASP A 224 -10.26 -1.30 -6.85
C ASP A 224 -9.83 -1.13 -5.40
N VAL A 225 -8.84 -0.27 -5.15
CA VAL A 225 -8.35 0.01 -3.78
C VAL A 225 -9.47 0.55 -2.87
N ARG A 226 -10.51 1.16 -3.45
CA ARG A 226 -11.58 1.84 -2.70
C ARG A 226 -12.33 0.91 -1.75
N GLU A 227 -12.53 -0.35 -2.14
CA GLU A 227 -13.22 -1.32 -1.27
C GLU A 227 -12.38 -1.61 -0.02
N THR A 228 -11.08 -1.85 -0.20
CA THR A 228 -10.14 -2.03 0.91
C THR A 228 -10.09 -0.79 1.80
N LEU A 229 -9.94 0.41 1.23
CA LEU A 229 -9.93 1.65 2.01
C LEU A 229 -11.22 1.83 2.84
N THR A 230 -12.38 1.57 2.23
CA THR A 230 -13.67 1.66 2.91
C THR A 230 -13.80 0.63 4.05
N GLY A 231 -13.30 -0.58 3.84
CA GLY A 231 -13.27 -1.63 4.87
C GLY A 231 -12.44 -1.21 6.08
N TRP A 232 -11.26 -0.63 5.85
CA TRP A 232 -10.39 -0.11 6.90
C TRP A 232 -10.99 1.09 7.65
N ASP A 233 -11.68 2.01 6.96
CA ASP A 233 -12.38 3.13 7.63
C ASP A 233 -13.54 2.67 8.53
N GLN A 234 -14.16 1.51 8.24
CA GLN A 234 -15.25 0.95 9.03
C GLN A 234 -14.77 0.12 10.22
N ASP A 235 -13.52 -0.36 10.21
CA ASP A 235 -12.97 -1.14 11.31
C ASP A 235 -12.64 -0.24 12.50
N SER A 236 -13.38 -0.42 13.61
CA SER A 236 -13.18 0.35 14.84
C SER A 236 -11.82 0.10 15.49
N MET A 237 -11.16 -1.03 15.18
CA MET A 237 -9.78 -1.31 15.61
C MET A 237 -8.72 -0.57 14.78
N ALA A 238 -9.10 -0.03 13.62
CA ALA A 238 -8.26 0.83 12.78
C ALA A 238 -8.47 2.32 13.08
N THR A 239 -9.00 2.69 14.26
CA THR A 239 -9.16 4.09 14.65
C THR A 239 -7.80 4.77 14.83
N GLY A 240 -7.46 5.64 13.87
CA GLY A 240 -6.26 6.47 13.90
C GLY A 240 -6.45 7.72 13.03
N GLY A 241 -5.82 8.83 13.45
CA GLY A 241 -5.92 10.10 12.73
C GLY A 241 -7.18 10.91 13.06
N ILE A 242 -7.67 11.66 12.08
CA ILE A 242 -8.78 12.61 12.17
C ILE A 242 -10.03 11.93 11.58
N GLU A 243 -11.07 11.78 12.40
CA GLU A 243 -12.30 11.05 12.05
C GLU A 243 -13.08 11.64 10.86
N ARG A 244 -12.89 12.94 10.56
CA ARG A 244 -13.60 13.64 9.49
C ARG A 244 -13.16 13.25 8.08
N PHE A 245 -11.95 12.73 7.94
CA PHE A 245 -11.44 12.25 6.66
C PHE A 245 -11.62 10.75 6.57
N THR A 246 -11.86 10.23 5.38
CA THR A 246 -11.71 8.82 5.02
C THR A 246 -10.26 8.55 4.56
N LEU A 247 -9.90 7.28 4.36
CA LEU A 247 -8.63 6.92 3.74
C LEU A 247 -8.58 7.32 2.26
N LEU A 248 -9.71 7.28 1.56
CA LEU A 248 -9.80 7.80 0.20
C LEU A 248 -9.55 9.32 0.18
N ASP A 249 -10.11 10.06 1.14
CA ASP A 249 -9.84 11.50 1.27
C ASP A 249 -8.36 11.77 1.51
N ALA A 250 -7.71 10.99 2.39
CA ALA A 250 -6.28 11.12 2.66
C ALA A 250 -5.42 10.84 1.42
N LEU A 251 -5.76 9.81 0.63
CA LEU A 251 -5.09 9.50 -0.64
C LEU A 251 -5.28 10.62 -1.67
N LEU A 252 -6.50 11.11 -1.86
CA LEU A 252 -6.78 12.22 -2.80
C LEU A 252 -6.09 13.51 -2.38
N LEU A 253 -6.05 13.81 -1.08
CA LEU A 253 -5.34 14.96 -0.54
C LEU A 253 -3.81 14.82 -0.66
N HIS A 254 -3.26 13.62 -0.55
CA HIS A 254 -1.85 13.36 -0.86
C HIS A 254 -1.54 13.76 -2.30
N GLU A 255 -2.29 13.22 -3.26
CA GLU A 255 -2.09 13.52 -4.68
C GLU A 255 -2.33 15.00 -5.00
N LEU A 256 -3.27 15.65 -4.32
CA LEU A 256 -3.48 17.08 -4.44
C LEU A 256 -2.30 17.90 -3.94
N VAL A 257 -1.62 17.46 -2.86
CA VAL A 257 -0.39 18.08 -2.37
C VAL A 257 0.74 17.91 -3.38
N GLU A 258 0.92 16.71 -3.93
CA GLU A 258 1.88 16.45 -5.02
C GLU A 258 1.64 17.38 -6.20
N LEU A 259 0.41 17.45 -6.68
CA LEU A 259 0.00 18.32 -7.78
C LEU A 259 0.25 19.80 -7.46
N TRP A 260 -0.06 20.24 -6.25
CA TRP A 260 0.22 21.61 -5.82
C TRP A 260 1.73 21.91 -5.81
N LEU A 261 2.55 20.96 -5.37
CA LEU A 261 4.01 21.11 -5.35
C LEU A 261 4.59 21.15 -6.76
N VAL A 262 4.10 20.34 -7.70
CA VAL A 262 4.46 20.45 -9.13
C VAL A 262 4.14 21.85 -9.66
N ASP A 263 2.96 22.35 -9.30
CA ASP A 263 2.43 23.62 -9.79
C ASP A 263 3.17 24.85 -9.29
N ASN A 264 3.71 24.81 -8.07
CA ASN A 264 4.28 25.97 -7.37
C ASN A 264 5.79 25.85 -7.14
N GLU A 265 6.32 24.62 -7.13
CA GLU A 265 7.74 24.31 -6.93
C GLU A 265 8.23 23.35 -8.04
N PRO A 266 8.28 23.76 -9.32
CA PRO A 266 8.52 22.85 -10.46
C PRO A 266 9.90 22.16 -10.46
N ASN A 267 10.81 22.59 -9.59
CA ASN A 267 12.14 22.00 -9.42
C ASN A 267 12.24 21.11 -8.17
N ILE A 268 11.14 20.89 -7.44
CA ILE A 268 11.12 19.96 -6.32
C ILE A 268 11.42 18.54 -6.81
N ASP A 269 12.27 17.84 -6.07
CA ASP A 269 12.57 16.43 -6.33
C ASP A 269 11.32 15.58 -6.05
N PRO A 270 10.97 14.58 -6.87
CA PRO A 270 9.77 13.76 -6.66
C PRO A 270 9.73 13.09 -5.27
N LEU A 271 10.88 12.65 -4.76
CA LEU A 271 10.93 12.04 -3.43
C LEU A 271 10.68 13.07 -2.32
N GLU A 272 11.13 14.31 -2.51
CA GLU A 272 10.86 15.41 -1.57
C GLU A 272 9.39 15.78 -1.56
N ALA A 273 8.77 15.85 -2.73
CA ALA A 273 7.35 16.12 -2.85
C ALA A 273 6.53 14.99 -2.20
N HIS A 274 6.90 13.74 -2.44
CA HIS A 274 6.26 12.58 -1.83
C HIS A 274 6.39 12.58 -0.31
N ILE A 275 7.56 12.95 0.23
CA ILE A 275 7.74 13.09 1.68
C ILE A 275 6.86 14.20 2.24
N ILE A 276 6.72 15.34 1.57
CA ILE A 276 5.85 16.43 2.03
C ILE A 276 4.38 15.99 1.98
N ALA A 277 3.94 15.36 0.89
CA ALA A 277 2.60 14.84 0.72
C ALA A 277 2.26 13.74 1.72
N SER A 278 3.14 12.75 1.91
CA SER A 278 3.04 11.71 2.93
C SER A 278 3.04 12.29 4.34
N THR A 279 3.77 13.38 4.60
CA THR A 279 3.71 14.06 5.91
C THR A 279 2.31 14.61 6.17
N PHE A 280 1.68 15.24 5.17
CA PHE A 280 0.31 15.74 5.32
C PHE A 280 -0.71 14.60 5.47
N GLU A 281 -0.62 13.59 4.62
CA GLU A 281 -1.49 12.40 4.64
C GLU A 281 -1.43 11.68 6.00
N ARG A 282 -0.23 11.44 6.53
CA ARG A 282 -0.06 10.80 7.84
C ARG A 282 -0.51 11.68 9.00
N TYR A 283 -0.53 12.99 8.81
CA TYR A 283 -1.18 13.86 9.78
C TYR A 283 -2.68 13.62 9.87
N LEU A 284 -3.33 13.32 8.73
CA LEU A 284 -4.76 13.03 8.64
C LEU A 284 -5.08 11.62 9.12
N LYS A 285 -4.31 10.61 8.73
CA LYS A 285 -4.65 9.19 8.93
C LYS A 285 -3.54 8.33 9.54
N SER A 286 -2.49 8.93 10.11
CA SER A 286 -1.32 8.19 10.62
C SER A 286 -0.78 7.25 9.52
N SER A 287 -0.25 6.08 9.87
CA SER A 287 0.19 5.07 8.91
C SER A 287 -0.95 4.22 8.32
N LEU A 288 -2.23 4.54 8.55
CA LEU A 288 -3.34 3.66 8.15
C LEU A 288 -3.48 3.51 6.65
N LEU A 289 -3.24 4.58 5.86
CA LEU A 289 -3.32 4.48 4.41
C LEU A 289 -2.26 3.52 3.86
N SER A 290 -1.02 3.63 4.35
CA SER A 290 0.05 2.70 3.97
C SER A 290 -0.33 1.24 4.28
N VAL A 291 -0.91 0.98 5.47
CA VAL A 291 -1.32 -0.38 5.88
C VAL A 291 -2.50 -0.89 5.04
N ALA A 292 -3.50 -0.06 4.78
CA ALA A 292 -4.66 -0.44 3.97
C ALA A 292 -4.26 -0.75 2.53
N VAL A 293 -3.30 0.00 1.98
CA VAL A 293 -2.80 -0.28 0.64
C VAL A 293 -1.90 -1.53 0.61
N GLU A 294 -1.13 -1.80 1.67
CA GLU A 294 -0.44 -3.09 1.80
C GLU A 294 -1.42 -4.27 1.80
N ASP A 295 -2.54 -4.14 2.50
CA ASP A 295 -3.60 -5.15 2.53
C ASP A 295 -4.25 -5.35 1.15
N PHE A 296 -4.46 -4.26 0.40
CA PHE A 296 -4.94 -4.33 -0.98
C PHE A 296 -4.03 -5.19 -1.87
N PHE A 297 -2.72 -4.95 -1.82
CA PHE A 297 -1.74 -5.69 -2.63
C PHE A 297 -1.49 -7.14 -2.16
N LEU A 298 -2.08 -7.60 -1.04
CA LEU A 298 -2.07 -9.03 -0.71
C LEU A 298 -2.86 -9.86 -1.71
N ASN A 299 -3.88 -9.26 -2.35
CA ASN A 299 -4.80 -9.94 -3.24
C ASN A 299 -4.86 -9.33 -4.66
N TRP A 300 -4.09 -8.27 -4.93
CA TRP A 300 -4.02 -7.59 -6.22
C TRP A 300 -2.60 -7.65 -6.79
N PRO A 301 -2.40 -7.87 -8.11
CA PRO A 301 -3.41 -7.93 -9.15
C PRO A 301 -4.09 -9.29 -9.24
N GLN A 302 -5.41 -9.28 -9.41
CA GLN A 302 -6.16 -10.50 -9.69
C GLN A 302 -5.96 -10.90 -11.16
N PRO A 303 -5.89 -12.21 -11.47
CA PRO A 303 -5.87 -12.67 -12.85
C PRO A 303 -7.17 -12.26 -13.54
N SER A 304 -7.04 -11.68 -14.73
CA SER A 304 -8.17 -11.35 -15.60
C SER A 304 -9.00 -12.60 -15.93
N GLU A 305 -10.27 -12.42 -16.33
CA GLU A 305 -11.14 -13.54 -16.74
C GLU A 305 -10.50 -14.38 -17.85
N GLU A 306 -9.78 -13.73 -18.77
CA GLU A 306 -9.03 -14.39 -19.84
C GLU A 306 -7.90 -15.27 -19.29
N GLU A 307 -7.10 -14.76 -18.34
CA GLU A 307 -6.03 -15.53 -17.71
C GLU A 307 -6.57 -16.72 -16.91
N VAL A 308 -7.71 -16.55 -16.23
CA VAL A 308 -8.37 -17.64 -15.50
C VAL A 308 -8.88 -18.71 -16.48
N ALA A 309 -9.49 -18.30 -17.60
CA ALA A 309 -9.96 -19.22 -18.63
C ALA A 309 -8.82 -19.97 -19.33
N GLU A 310 -7.69 -19.30 -19.61
CA GLU A 310 -6.48 -19.90 -20.16
C GLU A 310 -5.88 -20.93 -19.18
N ARG A 311 -5.76 -20.60 -17.90
CA ARG A 311 -5.29 -21.53 -16.87
C ARG A 311 -6.20 -22.75 -16.73
N HIS A 312 -7.52 -22.54 -16.69
CA HIS A 312 -8.46 -23.65 -16.61
C HIS A 312 -8.42 -24.55 -17.86
N ARG A 313 -8.19 -23.98 -19.05
CA ARG A 313 -7.99 -24.76 -20.27
C ARG A 313 -6.69 -25.57 -20.21
N ALA A 314 -5.58 -24.94 -19.81
CA ALA A 314 -4.30 -25.62 -19.66
C ALA A 314 -4.38 -26.76 -18.62
N GLU A 315 -5.04 -26.53 -17.48
CA GLU A 315 -5.26 -27.57 -16.46
C GLU A 315 -6.13 -28.73 -16.98
N MET A 316 -7.14 -28.43 -17.81
CA MET A 316 -7.96 -29.47 -18.44
C MET A 316 -7.16 -30.26 -19.49
N GLU A 317 -6.33 -29.58 -20.28
CA GLU A 317 -5.43 -30.21 -21.25
C GLU A 317 -4.40 -31.11 -20.54
N ASP A 318 -3.81 -30.65 -19.44
CA ASP A 318 -2.90 -31.45 -18.61
C ASP A 318 -3.62 -32.64 -17.97
N GLN A 319 -4.87 -32.47 -17.51
CA GLN A 319 -5.68 -33.58 -17.00
C GLN A 319 -6.01 -34.60 -18.09
N LEU A 320 -6.36 -34.16 -19.30
CA LEU A 320 -6.61 -35.02 -20.44
C LEU A 320 -5.34 -35.74 -20.90
N ALA A 321 -4.19 -35.06 -20.89
CA ALA A 321 -2.88 -35.64 -21.18
C ALA A 321 -2.49 -36.67 -20.13
N ALA A 322 -2.70 -36.38 -18.84
CA ALA A 322 -2.45 -37.34 -17.75
C ALA A 322 -3.40 -38.54 -17.80
N TRP A 323 -4.67 -38.31 -18.14
CA TRP A 323 -5.66 -39.37 -18.32
C TRP A 323 -5.30 -40.26 -19.51
N SER A 324 -5.01 -39.69 -20.68
CA SER A 324 -4.58 -40.46 -21.85
C SER A 324 -3.28 -41.25 -21.60
N ALA A 325 -2.28 -40.66 -20.93
CA ALA A 325 -1.05 -41.37 -20.56
C ALA A 325 -1.29 -42.53 -19.58
N SER A 326 -2.36 -42.49 -18.77
CA SER A 326 -2.72 -43.59 -17.88
C SER A 326 -3.57 -44.68 -18.54
N PHE A 327 -4.06 -44.46 -19.76
CA PHE A 327 -4.65 -45.51 -20.61
C PHE A 327 -3.66 -46.11 -21.62
N ASP A 328 -2.58 -45.40 -21.97
CA ASP A 328 -1.51 -45.91 -22.83
C ASP A 328 -0.51 -46.83 -22.08
N ASP A 329 -0.56 -46.86 -20.74
CA ASP A 329 0.26 -47.76 -19.89
C ASP A 329 -0.45 -49.10 -19.57
N ASP A 330 -1.66 -49.34 -20.11
CA ASP A 330 -2.19 -50.70 -20.21
C ASP A 330 -1.49 -51.41 -21.37
N GLU A 331 -0.33 -51.99 -21.05
CA GLU A 331 0.26 -53.11 -21.78
C GLU A 331 -0.86 -54.13 -22.02
N VAL A 332 -1.48 -54.08 -23.20
CA VAL A 332 -2.44 -55.08 -23.66
C VAL A 332 -1.76 -56.42 -23.46
N PRO A 333 -2.25 -57.31 -22.58
CA PRO A 333 -1.65 -58.62 -22.43
C PRO A 333 -1.77 -59.34 -23.77
N ASP A 334 -0.66 -59.40 -24.49
CA ASP A 334 -0.53 -60.06 -25.78
C ASP A 334 -0.60 -61.56 -25.50
N GLY A 335 -1.84 -62.10 -25.45
CA GLY A 335 -2.09 -63.51 -25.21
C GLY A 335 -3.39 -63.81 -24.48
N LEU A 336 -4.54 -63.51 -25.09
CA LEU A 336 -5.78 -64.24 -24.82
C LEU A 336 -6.51 -64.49 -26.15
N ASP A 337 -5.88 -65.31 -26.99
CA ASP A 337 -6.64 -66.14 -27.92
C ASP A 337 -7.32 -67.28 -27.13
N GLU A 338 -8.57 -67.54 -27.50
CA GLU A 338 -9.37 -68.73 -27.20
C GLU A 338 -9.86 -68.92 -25.75
N ASP A 339 -11.06 -68.40 -25.46
CA ASP A 339 -12.17 -69.16 -24.84
C ASP A 339 -13.44 -68.29 -24.82
N ILE A 340 -14.04 -68.13 -26.01
CA ILE A 340 -15.45 -67.76 -26.14
C ILE A 340 -16.24 -69.05 -25.98
N ASP A 341 -16.69 -69.37 -24.76
CA ASP A 341 -17.87 -70.21 -24.50
C ASP A 341 -18.08 -70.35 -22.97
N ASP A 342 -18.70 -69.34 -22.35
CA ASP A 342 -19.76 -69.53 -21.35
C ASP A 342 -20.19 -68.19 -20.76
N LEU A 343 -21.21 -67.58 -21.35
CA LEU A 343 -22.01 -66.55 -20.68
C LEU A 343 -23.48 -67.01 -20.67
N PRO A 344 -24.04 -67.37 -19.50
CA PRO A 344 -25.48 -67.52 -19.38
C PRO A 344 -26.12 -66.12 -19.42
N LEU A 345 -26.90 -65.89 -20.48
CA LEU A 345 -27.89 -64.83 -20.57
C LEU A 345 -28.92 -65.03 -19.45
N ASP A 346 -28.98 -64.13 -18.47
CA ASP A 346 -30.20 -64.01 -17.69
C ASP A 346 -30.62 -62.56 -17.46
N ASN A 347 -31.84 -62.31 -17.91
CA ASN A 347 -32.58 -61.08 -17.83
C ASN A 347 -33.15 -60.90 -16.42
N ALA A 348 -32.79 -59.82 -15.73
CA ALA A 348 -33.67 -59.28 -14.68
C ALA A 348 -33.38 -57.79 -14.43
N ALA A 349 -34.35 -56.94 -14.73
CA ALA A 349 -34.36 -55.52 -14.40
C ALA A 349 -34.34 -55.29 -12.88
N PRO A 350 -33.64 -54.26 -12.36
CA PRO A 350 -33.79 -53.88 -10.96
C PRO A 350 -34.95 -52.90 -10.79
N ALA A 351 -35.91 -53.31 -9.96
CA ALA A 351 -37.03 -52.52 -9.51
C ALA A 351 -36.63 -51.37 -8.55
N LEU A 352 -37.27 -50.23 -8.76
CA LEU A 352 -37.39 -49.10 -7.83
C LEU A 352 -37.76 -49.54 -6.40
N LYS A 353 -36.96 -49.13 -5.40
CA LYS A 353 -37.44 -49.02 -4.01
C LYS A 353 -37.02 -47.70 -3.36
N LYS A 354 -38.03 -47.11 -2.73
CA LYS A 354 -38.10 -45.78 -2.11
C LYS A 354 -37.19 -45.62 -0.91
N ALA A 355 -36.69 -44.40 -0.77
CA ALA A 355 -35.99 -43.87 0.39
C ALA A 355 -36.80 -43.95 1.69
N LYS A 356 -36.11 -44.31 2.78
CA LYS A 356 -36.45 -43.89 4.14
C LYS A 356 -35.18 -43.51 4.88
N SER A 357 -35.18 -42.30 5.42
CA SER A 357 -34.14 -41.72 6.25
C SER A 357 -33.92 -42.50 7.54
N LYS A 358 -32.67 -42.72 7.94
CA LYS A 358 -32.26 -42.72 9.35
C LYS A 358 -30.80 -42.29 9.48
N LYS A 359 -30.62 -41.37 10.42
CA LYS A 359 -29.40 -40.65 10.78
C LYS A 359 -28.61 -41.46 11.82
N SER A 360 -27.37 -41.82 11.50
CA SER A 360 -26.27 -42.22 12.40
C SER A 360 -25.09 -42.54 11.47
N GLY A 361 -24.00 -41.80 11.39
CA GLY A 361 -23.18 -41.32 12.49
C GLY A 361 -21.94 -42.20 12.55
N GLU A 362 -20.92 -41.93 11.72
CA GLU A 362 -19.54 -42.33 12.04
C GLU A 362 -18.47 -41.57 11.23
N LYS A 363 -17.56 -40.95 12.00
CA LYS A 363 -16.11 -40.87 11.81
C LYS A 363 -15.57 -40.38 10.46
N ARG A 364 -15.45 -39.04 10.35
CA ARG A 364 -14.27 -38.45 9.71
C ARG A 364 -13.09 -38.59 10.66
N LYS A 365 -11.99 -39.19 10.17
CA LYS A 365 -10.67 -39.20 10.81
C LYS A 365 -10.21 -37.75 10.97
N ASP A 366 -10.28 -37.24 12.20
CA ASP A 366 -9.59 -36.01 12.59
C ASP A 366 -8.08 -36.19 12.41
N LYS A 367 -7.51 -35.48 11.44
CA LYS A 367 -6.08 -35.14 11.50
C LYS A 367 -5.92 -34.25 12.73
N GLY A 368 -5.11 -34.71 13.68
CA GLY A 368 -5.08 -34.22 15.05
C GLY A 368 -5.08 -32.70 15.18
N LYS A 369 -6.13 -32.15 15.78
CA LYS A 369 -6.18 -30.78 16.26
C LYS A 369 -5.05 -30.58 17.26
N LEU A 370 -4.16 -29.63 16.96
CA LEU A 370 -3.14 -29.16 17.88
C LEU A 370 -3.86 -28.59 19.11
N GLN A 371 -3.58 -29.15 20.28
CA GLN A 371 -4.20 -28.77 21.53
C GLN A 371 -3.51 -27.54 22.10
N GLU A 372 -4.32 -26.58 22.52
CA GLU A 372 -3.89 -25.36 23.15
C GLU A 372 -3.08 -25.64 24.43
N GLY A 373 -1.99 -24.90 24.62
CA GLY A 373 -1.09 -25.08 25.77
C GLY A 373 -0.06 -26.22 25.69
N LYS A 374 -0.12 -27.12 24.70
CA LYS A 374 0.95 -28.11 24.45
C LYS A 374 2.11 -27.50 23.65
N VAL A 375 3.33 -27.94 23.99
CA VAL A 375 4.54 -27.55 23.27
C VAL A 375 4.80 -28.54 22.13
N TYR A 376 5.02 -28.01 20.95
CA TYR A 376 5.30 -28.70 19.69
C TYR A 376 6.69 -28.30 19.18
N GLN A 377 7.32 -29.15 18.39
CA GLN A 377 8.61 -28.85 17.73
C GLN A 377 8.42 -28.74 16.22
N THR A 378 9.04 -27.73 15.60
CA THR A 378 9.17 -27.63 14.15
C THR A 378 10.20 -28.64 13.65
N LYS A 379 10.17 -28.93 12.33
CA LYS A 379 11.19 -29.79 11.68
C LYS A 379 12.61 -29.26 11.87
N ASP A 380 12.76 -27.95 12.07
CA ASP A 380 14.04 -27.26 12.31
C ASP A 380 14.45 -27.24 13.80
N GLY A 381 13.78 -28.02 14.66
CA GLY A 381 14.13 -28.20 16.07
C GLY A 381 13.68 -27.09 17.03
N ARG A 382 12.92 -26.08 16.55
CA ARG A 382 12.42 -24.97 17.39
C ARG A 382 11.12 -25.36 18.09
N SER A 383 11.02 -25.07 19.39
CA SER A 383 9.80 -25.32 20.19
C SER A 383 8.81 -24.15 20.09
N TYR A 384 7.52 -24.46 19.92
CA TYR A 384 6.41 -23.49 19.91
C TYR A 384 5.20 -24.06 20.65
N ARG A 385 4.26 -23.20 21.05
CA ARG A 385 2.95 -23.59 21.61
C ARG A 385 1.84 -22.84 20.89
N ILE A 386 0.62 -23.35 20.94
CA ILE A 386 -0.55 -22.62 20.45
C ILE A 386 -1.24 -21.91 21.61
N VAL A 387 -1.46 -20.61 21.47
CA VAL A 387 -2.21 -19.75 22.39
C VAL A 387 -3.14 -18.91 21.53
N ASP A 388 -4.45 -18.98 21.79
CA ASP A 388 -5.50 -18.26 21.08
C ASP A 388 -5.44 -18.47 19.55
N GLY A 389 -5.13 -19.69 19.13
CA GLY A 389 -5.01 -20.07 17.71
C GLY A 389 -3.68 -19.68 17.03
N HIS A 390 -2.79 -18.94 17.69
CA HIS A 390 -1.51 -18.50 17.13
C HIS A 390 -0.31 -19.31 17.65
N LYS A 391 0.70 -19.52 16.79
CA LYS A 391 1.95 -20.20 17.15
C LYS A 391 2.91 -19.23 17.84
N VAL A 392 3.18 -19.47 19.12
CA VAL A 392 4.11 -18.68 19.94
C VAL A 392 5.38 -19.47 20.22
N ALA A 393 6.55 -18.92 19.89
CA ALA A 393 7.84 -19.56 20.14
C ALA A 393 8.12 -19.67 21.65
N VAL A 394 8.60 -20.84 22.10
CA VAL A 394 8.95 -21.09 23.50
C VAL A 394 10.48 -21.14 23.62
N LYS A 395 11.08 -20.11 24.23
CA LYS A 395 12.51 -20.14 24.60
C LYS A 395 12.70 -21.13 25.75
N LYS A 396 13.56 -22.15 25.57
CA LYS A 396 13.99 -23.01 26.68
C LYS A 396 14.65 -22.14 27.73
N LYS A 397 14.13 -22.17 28.95
CA LYS A 397 14.80 -21.60 30.12
C LYS A 397 16.02 -22.50 30.37
N ASN A 398 17.24 -21.96 30.22
CA ASN A 398 18.44 -22.68 30.61
C ASN A 398 18.36 -22.95 32.11
N SER A 399 18.29 -24.23 32.47
CA SER A 399 18.47 -24.64 33.86
C SER A 399 19.94 -24.45 34.23
N THR A 400 20.21 -23.50 35.11
CA THR A 400 21.42 -23.47 35.95
C THR A 400 21.63 -24.78 36.68
#